data_AF-A0A928TUX6-F1
#
_entry.id   AF-A0A928TUX6-F1
#
_cell.length_a   1.000
_cell.length_b   1.000
_cell.length_c   1.000
_cell.angle_alpha   90.00
_cell.angle_beta   90.00
_cell.angle_gamma   90.00
#
_symmetry.space_group_name_H-M   'P 1'
#
loop_
_entity.id
_entity.type
_entity.pdbx_description
1 polymer ?
#
loop_
_entity_poly.entity_id
_entity_poly.type
_entity_poly.pdbx_seq_one_letter_code
_entity_poly.pdbx_strand_id
1 'polypeptide(L)'
;MSTANGLKKRINKSIESLPESTLVEVATFLEYLQYRESPVNRQTTASYIPVALGGLWQGMEITDEDIVEVRQEMWSGFGERDL
;
A
#
# COMPACT_ATOMS: atom_id res chain seq x y z
N MET A 1 -16.67 26.29 -16.51
CA MET A 1 -16.95 25.18 -15.57
C MET A 1 -17.93 24.16 -16.17
N SER A 2 -17.48 23.25 -17.04
CA SER A 2 -18.33 22.12 -17.49
C SER A 2 -17.52 20.99 -18.15
N THR A 3 -16.39 20.60 -17.56
CA THR A 3 -15.41 19.73 -18.23
C THR A 3 -15.77 18.24 -18.15
N ALA A 4 -16.31 17.76 -17.04
CA ALA A 4 -16.54 16.31 -16.84
C ALA A 4 -17.79 15.77 -17.59
N ASN A 5 -18.92 16.49 -17.53
CA ASN A 5 -20.16 16.01 -18.16
C ASN A 5 -20.12 16.09 -19.69
N GLY A 6 -19.43 17.08 -20.26
CA GLY A 6 -19.20 17.16 -21.71
C GLY A 6 -18.33 16.01 -22.21
N LEU A 7 -17.30 15.65 -21.44
CA LEU A 7 -16.40 14.54 -21.79
C LEU A 7 -17.12 13.19 -21.77
N LYS A 8 -17.94 12.91 -20.75
CA LYS A 8 -18.75 11.69 -20.68
C LYS A 8 -19.67 11.51 -21.89
N LYS A 9 -20.38 12.58 -22.28
CA LYS A 9 -21.25 12.55 -23.48
C LYS A 9 -20.47 12.24 -24.75
N ARG A 10 -19.26 12.80 -24.88
CA ARG A 10 -18.39 12.55 -26.05
C ARG A 10 -17.91 11.10 -26.10
N ILE A 11 -17.52 10.54 -24.95
CA ILE A 11 -17.08 9.14 -24.84
C ILE A 11 -18.22 8.20 -25.22
N ASN A 12 -19.43 8.39 -24.69
CA ASN A 12 -20.56 7.52 -25.02
C ASN A 12 -20.89 7.54 -26.52
N LYS A 13 -20.91 8.73 -27.14
CA LYS A 13 -21.12 8.84 -28.58
C LYS A 13 -20.03 8.12 -29.39
N SER A 14 -18.78 8.14 -28.93
CA SER A 14 -17.70 7.41 -29.58
C SER A 14 -17.87 5.89 -29.41
N ILE A 15 -18.28 5.40 -28.23
CA ILE A 15 -18.53 3.98 -28.00
C ILE A 15 -19.67 3.45 -28.88
N GLU A 16 -20.75 4.22 -29.05
CA GLU A 16 -21.88 3.86 -29.92
C GLU A 16 -21.50 3.75 -31.41
N SER A 17 -20.42 4.40 -31.83
CA SER A 17 -19.93 4.38 -33.22
C SER A 17 -18.90 3.29 -33.51
N LEU A 18 -18.47 2.53 -32.49
CA LEU A 18 -17.45 1.49 -32.64
C LEU A 18 -18.06 0.17 -33.15
N PRO A 19 -17.32 -0.60 -33.96
CA PRO A 19 -17.72 -1.94 -34.36
C PRO A 19 -17.67 -2.91 -33.16
N GLU A 20 -18.50 -3.96 -33.19
CA GLU A 20 -18.61 -4.93 -32.08
C GLU A 20 -17.28 -5.60 -31.71
N SER A 21 -16.37 -5.76 -32.67
CA SER A 21 -15.06 -6.37 -32.47
C SER A 21 -14.17 -5.58 -31.50
N THR A 22 -14.32 -4.25 -31.43
CA THR A 22 -13.50 -3.39 -30.56
C THR A 22 -14.16 -3.09 -29.22
N LEU A 23 -15.45 -3.43 -29.04
CA LEU A 23 -16.16 -3.25 -27.78
C LEU A 23 -15.56 -4.11 -26.66
N VAL A 24 -15.03 -5.29 -26.99
CA VAL A 24 -14.36 -6.18 -26.04
C VAL A 24 -13.10 -5.50 -25.46
N GLU A 25 -12.26 -4.91 -26.32
CA GLU A 25 -11.05 -4.20 -25.87
C GLU A 25 -11.38 -2.97 -25.01
N VAL A 26 -12.43 -2.23 -25.40
CA VAL A 26 -12.91 -1.08 -24.62
C VAL A 26 -13.44 -1.52 -23.26
N ALA A 27 -14.19 -2.63 -23.19
CA ALA A 27 -14.66 -3.19 -21.93
C ALA A 27 -13.50 -3.57 -21.01
N THR A 28 -12.51 -4.31 -21.52
CA THR A 28 -11.30 -4.67 -20.75
C THR A 28 -10.53 -3.44 -20.26
N PHE A 29 -10.40 -2.41 -21.10
CA PHE A 29 -9.75 -1.17 -20.70
C PHE A 29 -10.51 -0.41 -19.60
N LEU A 30 -11.84 -0.35 -19.70
CA LEU A 30 -12.67 0.29 -18.67
C LEU A 30 -12.64 -0.48 -17.35
N GLU A 31 -12.66 -1.81 -17.40
CA GLU A 31 -12.50 -2.68 -16.23
C GLU A 31 -11.14 -2.44 -15.55
N TYR A 32 -10.06 -2.35 -16.33
CA TYR A 32 -8.73 -2.01 -15.80
C TYR A 32 -8.71 -0.64 -15.12
N LEU A 33 -9.33 0.38 -15.72
CA LEU A 33 -9.40 1.72 -15.11
C LEU A 33 -10.21 1.71 -13.80
N GLN A 34 -11.32 0.97 -13.76
CA GLN A 34 -12.10 0.79 -12.53
C GLN A 34 -11.30 0.06 -11.47
N TYR A 35 -10.58 -0.99 -11.84
CA TYR A 35 -9.71 -1.75 -10.94
C TYR A 35 -8.60 -0.87 -10.34
N ARG A 36 -7.96 -0.02 -11.15
CA ARG A 36 -6.90 0.90 -10.73
C ARG A 36 -7.39 1.98 -9.76
N GLU A 37 -8.57 2.54 -10.03
CA GLU A 37 -9.14 3.59 -9.18
C GLU A 37 -9.91 3.02 -7.97
N SER A 38 -10.14 1.71 -7.93
CA SER A 38 -10.86 1.05 -6.85
C SER A 38 -10.09 1.22 -5.52
N PRO A 39 -10.77 1.64 -4.43
CA PRO A 39 -10.13 1.88 -3.14
C PRO A 39 -9.48 0.62 -2.56
N VAL A 40 -9.88 -0.57 -3.02
CA VAL A 40 -9.29 -1.86 -2.63
C VAL A 40 -7.86 -2.03 -3.18
N ASN A 41 -7.55 -1.52 -4.37
CA ASN A 41 -6.19 -1.51 -4.96
C ASN A 41 -5.37 -0.28 -4.62
N ARG A 42 -5.99 0.73 -4.03
CA ARG A 42 -5.29 1.69 -3.21
C ARG A 42 -4.93 1.03 -1.87
N GLN A 43 -4.18 -0.07 -1.92
CA GLN A 43 -3.03 -0.25 -1.04
C GLN A 43 -2.06 0.89 -1.33
N THR A 44 -2.52 2.09 -0.96
CA THR A 44 -1.76 3.00 -0.13
C THR A 44 -0.73 2.15 0.58
N THR A 45 0.52 2.33 0.17
CA THR A 45 1.60 2.52 1.13
C THR A 45 0.93 3.06 2.39
N ALA A 46 0.62 2.20 3.37
CA ALA A 46 0.14 2.66 4.64
C ALA A 46 1.24 3.62 5.05
N SER A 47 0.97 4.92 4.96
CA SER A 47 1.96 5.95 5.25
C SER A 47 2.45 5.53 6.61
N TYR A 48 3.69 5.07 6.70
CA TYR A 48 4.18 4.49 7.95
C TYR A 48 3.92 5.55 9.01
N ILE A 49 2.97 5.28 9.90
CA ILE A 49 2.67 6.16 11.02
C ILE A 49 3.58 5.63 12.11
N PRO A 50 4.76 6.24 12.34
CA PRO A 50 5.59 5.82 13.46
C PRO A 50 4.76 5.93 14.73
N VAL A 51 4.55 4.79 15.37
CA VAL A 51 4.02 4.78 16.73
C VAL A 51 5.16 5.23 17.62
N ALA A 52 4.96 6.32 18.36
CA ALA A 52 5.93 6.74 19.35
C ALA A 52 6.03 5.65 20.43
N LEU A 53 7.15 4.92 20.47
CA LEU A 53 7.45 3.95 21.53
C LEU A 53 7.91 4.63 22.82
N GLY A 54 8.02 5.97 22.82
CA GLY A 54 8.33 6.76 24.01
C GLY A 54 7.25 6.58 25.08
N GLY A 55 7.67 6.36 26.32
CA GLY A 55 6.76 6.15 27.45
C GLY A 55 6.38 4.70 27.73
N LEU A 56 6.70 3.75 26.84
CA LEU A 56 6.50 2.31 27.13
C LEU A 56 7.28 1.83 28.37
N TRP A 57 8.39 2.49 28.66
CA TRP A 57 9.26 2.21 29.80
C TRP A 57 9.02 3.15 30.99
N GLN A 58 7.94 3.95 30.96
CA GLN A 58 7.65 4.88 32.03
C GLN A 58 7.33 4.12 33.33
N GLY A 59 8.15 4.33 34.36
CA GLY A 59 8.00 3.65 35.66
C GLY A 59 8.70 2.29 35.75
N MET A 60 9.39 1.86 34.70
CA MET A 60 10.28 0.70 34.75
C MET A 60 11.70 1.18 35.04
N GLU A 61 12.32 0.59 36.06
CA GLU A 61 13.74 0.73 36.31
C GLU A 61 14.46 -0.31 35.46
N ILE A 62 15.28 0.15 34.51
CA ILE A 62 16.12 -0.71 33.67
C ILE A 62 17.49 -0.76 34.34
N THR A 63 17.89 -1.94 34.80
CA THR A 63 19.17 -2.15 35.47
C THR A 63 20.28 -2.49 34.48
N ASP A 64 21.53 -2.43 34.94
CA ASP A 64 22.68 -2.83 34.11
C ASP A 64 22.62 -4.33 33.77
N GLU A 65 22.09 -5.15 34.67
CA GLU A 65 21.86 -6.58 34.47
C GLU A 65 20.88 -6.85 33.31
N ASP A 66 19.77 -6.11 33.24
CA ASP A 66 18.78 -6.24 32.16
C ASP A 66 19.42 -5.93 30.78
N ILE A 67 20.30 -4.93 30.74
CA ILE A 67 21.01 -4.54 29.52
C ILE A 67 22.00 -5.63 29.09
N VAL A 68 22.69 -6.25 30.05
CA VAL A 68 23.66 -7.33 29.79
C VAL A 68 22.95 -8.57 29.26
N GLU A 69 21.84 -8.97 29.86
CA GLU A 69 21.04 -10.12 29.45
C GLU A 69 20.54 -9.96 28.00
N VAL A 70 19.89 -8.84 27.69
CA VAL A 70 19.36 -8.57 26.34
C VAL A 70 20.49 -8.50 25.31
N ARG A 71 21.66 -7.95 25.67
CA ARG A 71 22.83 -7.93 24.77
C ARG A 71 23.35 -9.34 24.52
N GLN A 72 23.42 -10.19 25.53
CA GLN A 72 23.83 -11.57 25.34
C GLN A 72 22.84 -12.31 24.44
N GLU A 73 21.53 -12.15 24.66
CA GLU A 73 20.51 -12.80 23.84
C GLU A 73 20.56 -12.35 22.37
N MET A 74 20.57 -11.03 22.11
CA MET A 74 20.54 -10.49 20.73
C MET A 74 21.79 -10.85 19.92
N TRP A 75 22.93 -10.97 20.59
CA TRP A 75 24.23 -11.19 19.94
C TRP A 75 24.76 -12.61 20.13
N SER A 76 24.02 -13.48 20.83
CA SER A 76 24.34 -14.91 20.92
C SER A 76 24.27 -15.53 19.54
N GLY A 77 25.38 -16.12 19.08
CA GLY A 77 25.48 -16.70 17.73
C GLY A 77 25.74 -15.68 16.61
N PHE A 78 25.94 -14.39 16.90
CA PHE A 78 26.29 -13.41 15.87
C PHE A 78 27.72 -13.64 15.36
N GLY A 79 27.83 -14.28 14.19
CA GLY A 79 29.10 -14.63 13.57
C GLY A 79 29.42 -16.12 13.57
N GLU A 80 28.60 -16.96 14.22
CA GLU A 80 28.65 -18.41 14.02
C GLU A 80 28.05 -18.72 12.65
N ARG A 81 28.88 -19.19 11.72
CA ARG A 81 28.41 -19.82 10.49
C ARG A 81 28.22 -21.28 10.82
N ASP A 82 27.01 -21.81 10.63
CA ASP A 82 26.78 -23.24 10.59
C ASP A 82 27.69 -23.84 9.50
N LEU A 83 28.77 -24.50 9.91
CA LEU A 83 29.69 -25.24 9.06
C LEU A 83 29.19 -26.68 8.85
#